data_AF-A0A4Q2W199-F1
#
_entry.id   AF-A0A4Q2W199-F1
#
_cell.length_a   1.000
_cell.length_b   1.000
_cell.length_c   1.000
_cell.angle_alpha   90.00
_cell.angle_beta   90.00
_cell.angle_gamma   90.00
#
_symmetry.space_group_name_H-M   'P 1'
#
loop_
_entity.id
_entity.type
_entity.pdbx_description
1 polymer ?
#
loop_
_entity_poly.entity_id
_entity_poly.type
_entity_poly.pdbx_seq_one_letter_code
_entity_poly.pdbx_strand_id
1 'polypeptide(L)'
;MEEIKAEWQQKKEVIVDSVEKKMRFKQWLEHTKRDVEYASLDVLRAEISSQLKKKEDCFMIDTQLAPEAREAIRNAGFAAKPLSAADLSGLLNSDDSVDF
;
A
#
# COMPACT_ATOMS: atom_id res chain seq x y z
N MET A 1 -0.42 7.08 -0.94
CA MET A 1 -1.53 8.05 -1.15
C MET A 1 -1.77 8.96 0.05
N GLU A 2 -1.96 8.40 1.26
CA GLU A 2 -2.18 9.22 2.46
C GLU A 2 -0.95 10.00 2.89
N GLU A 3 0.24 9.42 2.80
CA GLU A 3 1.51 10.12 3.08
C GLU A 3 1.71 11.34 2.18
N ILE A 4 1.52 11.20 0.85
CA ILE A 4 1.61 12.33 -0.09
C ILE A 4 0.58 13.43 0.24
N LYS A 5 -0.62 13.06 0.69
CA LYS A 5 -1.64 14.02 1.12
C LYS A 5 -1.29 14.69 2.45
N ALA A 6 -0.73 13.95 3.41
CA ALA A 6 -0.29 14.47 4.69
C ALA A 6 0.90 15.43 4.52
N GLU A 7 1.86 15.08 3.67
CA GLU A 7 2.95 15.97 3.27
C GLU A 7 2.43 17.25 2.63
N TRP A 8 1.45 17.16 1.71
CA TRP A 8 0.83 18.34 1.16
C TRP A 8 0.15 19.19 2.23
N GLN A 9 -0.56 18.60 3.20
CA GLN A 9 -1.20 19.36 4.26
C GLN A 9 -0.19 20.10 5.15
N GLN A 10 0.97 19.49 5.41
CA GLN A 10 2.06 20.10 6.18
C GLN A 10 2.85 21.15 5.39
N LYS A 11 3.06 20.92 4.08
CA LYS A 11 3.89 21.75 3.18
C LYS A 11 3.04 22.53 2.16
N LYS A 12 1.80 22.84 2.53
CA LYS A 12 0.82 23.51 1.67
C LYS A 12 1.25 24.92 1.27
N GLU A 13 2.03 25.57 2.12
CA GLU A 13 2.55 26.92 1.93
C GLU A 13 3.91 26.82 1.22
N VAL A 14 3.94 27.31 -0.01
CA VAL A 14 5.15 27.35 -0.85
C VAL A 14 5.42 28.80 -1.19
N ILE A 15 6.67 29.24 -0.99
CA ILE A 15 7.10 30.59 -1.37
C ILE A 15 7.34 30.58 -2.88
N VAL A 16 6.51 31.32 -3.62
CA VAL A 16 6.68 31.56 -5.06
C VAL A 16 6.82 33.06 -5.24
N ASP A 17 7.92 33.50 -5.85
CA ASP A 17 8.22 34.92 -6.10
C ASP A 17 8.16 35.78 -4.82
N SER A 18 8.74 35.29 -3.73
CA SER A 18 8.77 35.95 -2.41
C SER A 18 7.41 36.16 -1.74
N VAL A 19 6.34 35.56 -2.25
CA VAL A 19 5.01 35.57 -1.65
C VAL A 19 4.64 34.15 -1.21
N GLU A 20 4.21 34.00 0.04
CA GLU A 20 3.66 32.73 0.54
C GLU A 20 2.33 32.44 -0.15
N LYS A 21 2.30 31.38 -0.96
CA LYS A 21 1.07 30.90 -1.60
C LYS A 21 0.71 29.52 -1.07
N LYS A 22 -0.54 29.39 -0.64
CA LYS A 22 -1.17 28.08 -0.39
C LYS A 22 -1.50 27.43 -1.72
N MET A 23 -0.76 26.38 -2.10
CA MET A 23 -1.02 25.64 -3.33
C MET A 23 -2.17 24.64 -3.17
N ARG A 24 -2.99 24.50 -4.22
CA ARG A 24 -3.95 23.39 -4.33
C ARG A 24 -3.17 22.09 -4.56
N PHE A 25 -3.70 20.96 -4.09
CA PHE A 25 -3.01 19.67 -4.13
C PHE A 25 -2.45 19.30 -5.52
N LYS A 26 -3.24 19.48 -6.58
CA LYS A 26 -2.81 19.21 -7.96
C LYS A 26 -1.60 20.06 -8.39
N GLN A 27 -1.61 21.35 -8.07
CA GLN A 27 -0.51 22.27 -8.37
C GLN A 27 0.74 21.92 -7.56
N TRP A 28 0.56 21.47 -6.32
CA TRP A 28 1.65 21.01 -5.48
C TRP A 28 2.30 19.72 -6.02
N LEU A 29 1.49 18.78 -6.55
CA LEU A 29 2.01 17.57 -7.21
C LEU A 29 2.82 17.91 -8.46
N GLU A 30 2.33 18.82 -9.31
CA GLU A 30 3.05 19.30 -10.50
C GLU A 30 4.35 20.02 -10.12
N HIS A 31 4.32 20.89 -9.10
CA HIS A 31 5.48 21.63 -8.63
C HIS A 31 6.55 20.72 -8.01
N THR A 32 6.14 19.66 -7.30
CA THR A 32 7.05 18.68 -6.68
C THR A 32 7.42 17.54 -7.63
N LYS A 33 6.87 17.50 -8.85
CA LYS A 33 7.01 16.41 -9.83
C LYS A 33 6.61 15.04 -9.28
N ARG A 34 5.65 15.02 -8.36
CA ARG A 34 5.06 13.81 -7.76
C ARG A 34 3.73 13.42 -8.41
N ASP A 35 3.36 14.10 -9.49
CA ASP A 35 2.16 13.84 -10.28
C ASP A 35 2.13 12.41 -10.86
N VAL A 36 3.27 11.96 -11.41
CA VAL A 36 3.41 10.59 -11.95
C VAL A 36 3.34 9.53 -10.85
N GLU A 37 3.99 9.77 -9.71
CA GLU A 37 3.98 8.88 -8.54
C GLU A 37 2.57 8.75 -7.97
N TYR A 38 1.88 9.88 -7.80
CA TYR A 38 0.51 9.92 -7.30
C TYR A 38 -0.46 9.18 -8.24
N ALA A 39 -0.35 9.40 -9.56
CA ALA A 39 -1.16 8.69 -10.55
C ALA A 39 -0.94 7.18 -10.52
N SER A 40 0.33 6.74 -10.41
CA SER A 40 0.69 5.32 -10.33
C SER A 40 0.12 4.65 -9.08
N LEU A 41 0.19 5.33 -7.92
CA LEU A 41 -0.40 4.85 -6.67
C LEU A 41 -1.94 4.77 -6.74
N ASP A 42 -2.60 5.68 -7.46
CA ASP A 42 -4.05 5.64 -7.64
C ASP A 42 -4.47 4.47 -8.54
N VAL A 43 -3.72 4.23 -9.62
CA VAL A 43 -3.92 3.06 -10.49
C VAL A 43 -3.73 1.76 -9.71
N LEU A 44 -2.66 1.64 -8.93
CA LEU A 44 -2.40 0.45 -8.09
C LEU A 44 -3.51 0.24 -7.06
N ARG A 45 -3.99 1.32 -6.42
CA ARG A 45 -5.12 1.25 -5.48
C ARG A 45 -6.41 0.81 -6.17
N ALA A 46 -6.68 1.32 -7.37
CA ALA A 46 -7.85 0.95 -8.15
C ALA A 46 -7.80 -0.52 -8.57
N GLU A 47 -6.63 -1.01 -8.98
CA GLU A 47 -6.40 -2.42 -9.33
C GLU A 47 -6.59 -3.33 -8.13
N ILE A 48 -5.96 -3.04 -6.99
CA ILE A 48 -6.16 -3.79 -5.74
C ILE A 48 -7.63 -3.77 -5.32
N SER A 49 -8.29 -2.61 -5.39
CA SER A 49 -9.72 -2.51 -5.05
C SER A 49 -10.61 -3.29 -6.02
N SER A 50 -10.22 -3.39 -7.29
CA SER A 50 -10.90 -4.17 -8.32
C SER A 50 -10.75 -5.67 -8.02
N GLN A 51 -9.54 -6.12 -7.71
CA GLN A 51 -9.26 -7.49 -7.31
C GLN A 51 -10.01 -7.86 -6.02
N LEU A 52 -9.99 -7.02 -5.00
CA LEU A 52 -10.75 -7.22 -3.75
C LEU A 52 -12.28 -7.25 -3.94
N LYS A 53 -12.80 -6.64 -5.01
CA LYS A 53 -14.23 -6.67 -5.37
C LYS A 53 -14.61 -7.89 -6.19
N LYS A 54 -13.67 -8.54 -6.86
CA LYS A 54 -13.92 -9.88 -7.41
C LYS A 54 -14.23 -10.76 -6.20
N LYS A 55 -15.38 -11.43 -6.22
CA LYS A 55 -15.74 -12.44 -5.22
C LYS A 55 -14.84 -13.65 -5.45
N GLU A 56 -13.58 -13.50 -5.08
CA GLU A 56 -12.66 -14.62 -4.92
C GLU A 56 -12.80 -15.09 -3.47
N ASP A 57 -12.99 -16.39 -3.30
CA ASP A 57 -13.19 -16.98 -1.97
C ASP A 57 -11.93 -16.84 -1.09
N CYS A 58 -10.77 -16.57 -1.70
CA CYS A 58 -9.51 -16.26 -1.05
C CYS A 58 -8.57 -15.47 -1.99
N PHE A 59 -7.63 -14.71 -1.40
CA PHE A 59 -6.53 -14.06 -2.11
C PHE A 59 -5.21 -14.74 -1.72
N MET A 60 -4.34 -15.02 -2.70
CA MET A 60 -2.97 -15.47 -2.46
C MET A 60 -2.03 -14.29 -2.70
N ILE A 61 -1.28 -13.90 -1.67
CA ILE A 61 -0.30 -12.82 -1.75
C ILE A 61 1.07 -13.45 -1.52
N ASP A 62 1.90 -13.45 -2.55
CA ASP A 62 3.31 -13.84 -2.45
C ASP A 62 4.08 -12.69 -1.77
N THR A 63 4.46 -12.91 -0.52
CA THR A 63 5.28 -11.97 0.25
C THR A 63 6.47 -12.72 0.81
N GLN A 64 7.64 -12.08 0.80
CA GLN A 64 8.77 -12.57 1.58
C GLN A 64 8.35 -12.55 3.05
N LEU A 65 8.14 -13.74 3.62
CA LEU A 65 7.47 -13.91 4.90
C LEU A 65 8.31 -13.32 6.05
N ALA A 66 8.04 -12.07 6.38
CA ALA A 66 8.61 -11.42 7.55
C ALA A 66 8.08 -12.11 8.84
N PRO A 67 8.88 -12.24 9.91
CA PRO A 67 8.45 -12.86 11.17
C PRO A 67 7.15 -12.26 11.74
N GLU A 68 6.93 -10.98 11.52
CA GLU A 68 5.76 -10.22 11.93
C GLU A 68 4.48 -10.70 11.21
N ALA A 69 4.60 -11.21 9.98
CA ALA A 69 3.48 -11.76 9.22
C ALA A 69 2.94 -13.04 9.86
N ARG A 70 3.82 -13.91 10.40
CA ARG A 70 3.40 -15.14 11.11
C ARG A 70 2.60 -14.83 12.37
N GLU A 71 3.04 -13.83 13.13
CA GLU A 71 2.32 -13.38 14.31
C GLU A 71 0.96 -12.74 13.96
N ALA A 72 0.92 -11.94 12.89
CA ALA A 72 -0.33 -11.36 12.39
C ALA A 72 -1.34 -12.44 11.93
N ILE A 73 -0.87 -13.47 11.19
CA ILE A 73 -1.69 -14.62 10.76
C ILE A 73 -2.27 -15.35 11.98
N ARG A 74 -1.42 -15.63 12.98
CA ARG A 74 -1.86 -16.27 14.23
C ARG A 74 -2.96 -15.46 14.91
N ASN A 75 -2.74 -14.15 15.09
CA ASN A 75 -3.68 -13.26 15.78
C ASN A 75 -5.00 -13.11 15.00
N ALA A 76 -4.95 -13.13 13.67
CA ALA A 76 -6.13 -13.07 12.80
C ALA A 76 -7.05 -14.30 12.98
N GLY A 77 -6.48 -15.47 13.29
CA GLY A 77 -7.24 -16.69 13.61
C GLY A 77 -7.99 -16.64 14.95
N PHE A 78 -7.56 -15.76 15.88
CA PHE A 78 -8.17 -15.60 17.21
C PHE A 78 -9.05 -14.35 17.34
N ALA A 79 -9.19 -13.54 16.29
CA ALA A 79 -10.00 -12.33 16.31
C ALA A 79 -11.50 -12.64 16.45
N ALA A 80 -12.29 -11.69 16.95
CA ALA A 80 -13.74 -11.81 17.11
C ALA A 80 -14.47 -12.16 15.80
N LYS A 81 -13.88 -11.82 14.65
CA LYS A 81 -14.26 -12.30 13.33
C LYS A 81 -13.01 -12.91 12.68
N PRO A 82 -12.79 -14.23 12.82
CA PRO A 82 -11.53 -14.84 12.39
C PRO A 82 -11.40 -14.78 10.87
N LEU A 83 -10.21 -14.40 10.42
CA LEU A 83 -9.84 -14.45 9.00
C LEU A 83 -9.04 -15.73 8.76
N SER A 84 -9.40 -16.48 7.72
CA SER A 84 -8.59 -17.62 7.29
C SER A 84 -7.39 -17.08 6.52
N ALA A 85 -6.25 -17.01 7.20
CA ALA A 85 -4.96 -16.73 6.61
C ALA A 85 -4.06 -17.94 6.85
N ALA A 86 -3.39 -18.43 5.81
CA ALA A 86 -2.50 -19.58 5.88
C ALA A 86 -1.13 -19.19 5.34
N ASP A 87 -0.08 -19.56 6.08
CA ASP A 87 1.30 -19.52 5.60
C ASP A 87 1.56 -20.78 4.78
N LEU A 88 1.78 -20.62 3.48
CA LEU A 88 2.01 -21.73 2.54
C LEU A 88 3.50 -21.98 2.27
N SER A 89 4.40 -21.14 2.80
CA SER A 89 5.85 -21.26 2.59
C SER A 89 6.47 -22.50 3.25
N GLY A 90 5.72 -23.16 4.14
CA GLY A 90 6.13 -24.39 4.81
C GLY A 90 5.62 -25.66 4.15
N LEU A 91 4.90 -25.57 3.03
CA LEU A 91 4.37 -26.74 2.34
C LEU A 91 5.48 -27.57 1.70
N LEU A 92 5.33 -28.89 1.80
CA LEU A 92 6.22 -29.84 1.15
C LEU A 92 6.17 -29.61 -0.37
N ASN A 93 7.31 -29.26 -0.98
CA ASN A 93 7.47 -28.81 -2.38
C ASN A 93 7.03 -27.37 -2.68
N SER A 94 6.96 -26.47 -1.69
CA SER A 94 6.96 -25.03 -2.00
C SER A 94 8.30 -24.66 -2.65
N ASP A 95 8.25 -24.06 -3.84
CA ASP A 95 9.42 -23.61 -4.61
C ASP A 95 9.92 -22.23 -4.13
N ASP A 96 9.65 -21.89 -2.86
CA ASP A 96 9.94 -20.58 -2.26
C ASP A 96 11.42 -20.44 -1.86
N SER A 97 12.24 -21.48 -2.07
CA SER A 97 13.69 -21.44 -1.85
C SER A 97 14.42 -20.99 -3.12
N VAL A 98 14.72 -19.69 -3.20
CA VAL A 98 15.72 -19.16 -4.15
C VAL A 98 17.08 -19.19 -3.45
N ASP A 99 17.94 -20.13 -3.82
CA ASP A 99 19.35 -20.14 -3.41
C ASP A 99 20.11 -19.05 -4.20
N PHE A 100 20.88 -18.22 -3.50
CA PHE A 100 21.76 -17.18 -4.07
C PHE A 100 23.20 -17.67 -4.22
#